data_AF-A0A2J4PL89-F1
#
_entry.id   AF-A0A2J4PL89-F1
#
_cell.length_a   1.000
_cell.length_b   1.000
_cell.length_c   1.000
_cell.angle_alpha   90.00
_cell.angle_beta   90.00
_cell.angle_gamma   90.00
#
_symmetry.space_group_name_H-M   'P 1'
#
loop_
_entity.id
_entity.type
_entity.pdbx_description
1 polymer ?
#
loop_
_entity_poly.entity_id
_entity_poly.type
_entity_poly.pdbx_seq_one_letter_code
_entity_poly.pdbx_strand_id
1 'polypeptide(L)' 'AAGCPIQRGTDMLFEMIPAYLRFFNLPVATPEQLRELAEIRY' A
#
# COMPACT_ATOMS: atom_id res chain seq x y z
N ALA A 1 -7.24 9.57 26.76
CA ALA A 1 -7.65 9.95 25.40
C ALA A 1 -8.28 8.73 24.75
N ALA A 2 -9.56 8.80 24.37
CA ALA A 2 -10.23 7.69 23.69
C ALA A 2 -9.62 7.53 22.30
N GLY A 3 -9.22 6.29 21.95
CA GLY A 3 -8.46 5.97 20.75
C GLY A 3 -9.06 6.55 19.48
N CYS A 4 -8.36 7.50 18.88
CA CYS A 4 -8.64 7.93 17.52
C CYS A 4 -8.19 6.81 16.58
N PRO A 5 -9.04 6.33 15.66
CA PRO A 5 -8.61 5.36 14.66
C PRO A 5 -7.50 6.00 13.80
N ILE A 6 -6.31 5.40 13.82
CA ILE A 6 -5.21 5.79 12.94
C ILE A 6 -5.18 4.87 11.74
N GLN A 7 -5.01 5.44 10.55
CA GLN A 7 -4.66 4.65 9.37
C GLN A 7 -3.14 4.59 9.27
N ARG A 8 -2.59 3.38 9.10
CA ARG A 8 -1.16 3.21 8.85
C ARG A 8 -0.85 3.75 7.46
N GLY A 9 0.15 4.63 7.35
CA GLY A 9 0.55 5.20 6.06
C GLY A 9 0.92 4.15 5.02
N THR A 10 1.46 3.00 5.44
CA THR A 10 1.72 1.85 4.56
C THR A 10 0.47 1.31 3.88
N ASP A 11 -0.69 1.31 4.53
CA ASP A 11 -1.95 0.88 3.89
C ASP A 11 -2.35 1.84 2.78
N MET A 12 -2.16 3.16 2.99
CA MET A 12 -2.41 4.16 1.95
C MET A 12 -1.45 4.00 0.76
N LEU A 13 -0.18 3.66 1.02
CA LEU A 13 0.81 3.45 -0.03
C LEU A 13 0.45 2.26 -0.93
N PHE A 14 -0.05 1.15 -0.36
CA PHE A 14 -0.48 0.00 -1.16
C PHE A 14 -1.61 0.32 -2.13
N GLU A 15 -2.50 1.26 -1.78
CA GLU A 15 -3.55 1.75 -2.67
C GLU A 15 -3.01 2.70 -3.76
N MET A 16 -1.90 3.39 -3.50
CA MET A 16 -1.30 4.35 -4.44
C MET A 16 -0.36 3.70 -5.46
N ILE A 17 0.42 2.69 -5.06
CA ILE A 17 1.40 2.00 -5.93
C ILE A 17 0.81 1.58 -7.29
N PRO A 18 -0.41 1.01 -7.39
CA PRO A 18 -0.99 0.62 -8.68
C PRO A 18 -1.14 1.77 -9.68
N ALA A 19 -1.33 3.01 -9.21
CA ALA A 19 -1.38 4.19 -10.08
C ALA A 19 0.01 4.51 -10.66
N TYR A 20 1.06 4.41 -9.83
CA TYR A 20 2.43 4.62 -10.28
C TYR A 20 2.90 3.53 -11.26
N LEU A 21 2.56 2.27 -11.01
CA LEU A 21 2.89 1.17 -11.92
C LEU A 21 2.29 1.40 -13.31
N ARG A 22 1.03 1.86 -13.37
CA ARG A 22 0.38 2.28 -14.62
C ARG A 22 1.09 3.46 -15.27
N PHE A 23 1.42 4.50 -14.50
CA PHE A 23 2.10 5.69 -15.01
C PHE A 23 3.46 5.36 -15.65
N PHE A 24 4.25 4.47 -15.04
CA PHE A 24 5.55 4.04 -15.56
C PHE A 24 5.47 2.91 -16.59
N ASN A 25 4.26 2.49 -16.99
CA ASN A 25 4.04 1.39 -17.92
C ASN A 25 4.71 0.07 -17.46
N LEU A 26 4.72 -0.17 -16.14
CA LEU A 26 5.17 -1.41 -15.50
C LEU A 26 3.99 -2.36 -15.29
N PRO A 27 4.22 -3.68 -15.10
CA PRO A 27 3.18 -4.61 -14.70
C PRO A 27 2.47 -4.11 -13.43
N VAL A 28 1.12 -4.06 -13.48
CA VAL A 28 0.30 -3.61 -12.35
C VAL A 28 0.17 -4.74 -11.33
N ALA A 29 0.22 -4.39 -10.05
CA ALA A 29 -0.08 -5.27 -8.92
C ALA A 29 -1.28 -4.74 -8.13
N THR A 30 -2.04 -5.62 -7.49
CA THR A 30 -3.12 -5.20 -6.57
C THR A 30 -2.55 -4.84 -5.19
N PRO A 31 -3.24 -4.00 -4.41
CA PRO A 31 -2.85 -3.70 -3.04
C PRO A 31 -2.62 -4.95 -2.18
N GLU A 32 -3.45 -5.99 -2.36
CA GLU A 32 -3.33 -7.28 -1.64
C GLU A 32 -2.03 -8.01 -2.00
N GLN A 33 -1.68 -8.09 -3.28
CA GLN A 33 -0.42 -8.70 -3.73
C GLN A 33 0.79 -7.95 -3.16
N LEU A 34 0.71 -6.62 -3.09
CA LEU A 34 1.78 -5.82 -2.51
C LEU A 34 1.93 -6.05 -1.00
N ARG A 35 0.82 -6.27 -0.28
CA ARG A 35 0.84 -6.62 1.15
C ARG A 35 1.46 -7.99 1.40
N GLU A 36 1.18 -8.98 0.56
CA GLU A 36 1.77 -10.33 0.66
C GLU A 36 3.28 -10.31 0.44
N LEU A 37 3.78 -9.42 -0.41
CA LEU A 37 5.20 -9.30 -0.77
C LEU A 37 6.00 -8.36 0.14
N ALA A 38 5.34 -7.50 0.91
CA ALA A 38 6.02 -6.46 1.67
C ALA A 38 6.66 -6.99 2.96
N GLU A 39 7.96 -6.78 3.12
CA GLU A 39 8.70 -7.13 4.34
C GLU A 39 8.65 -6.02 5.40
N ILE A 40 7.45 -5.60 5.80
CA ILE A 40 7.25 -4.56 6.82
C ILE A 40 7.28 -5.20 8.21
N ARG A 41 8.14 -4.71 9.10
CA ARG A 41 8.17 -5.06 10.54
C ARG A 41 7.67 -3.87 11.36
N TYR A 42 6.81 -4.12 12.35
CA TYR A 42 6.19 -3.12 13.21
C TYR A 42 6.83 -3.07 14.60
#